data_AF-A0A2V7JF94-F1
#
_entry.id   AF-A0A2V7JF94-F1
#
_cell.length_a   1.000
_cell.length_b   1.000
_cell.length_c   1.000
_cell.angle_alpha   90.00
_cell.angle_beta   90.00
_cell.angle_gamma   90.00
#
_symmetry.space_group_name_H-M   'P 1'
#
loop_
_entity.id
_entity.type
_entity.pdbx_description
1 polymer ?
#
loop_
_entity_poly.entity_id
_entity_poly.type
_entity_poly.pdbx_seq_one_letter_code
_entity_poly.pdbx_strand_id
1 'polypeptide(L)'
;MVGRTYQRLDAPTPNLYLGQGKVEELKGVLHDAGATLVLFDEPLSPVQGTNLEKALAVRVMDRTEVILDIFATRARSAEAKMQVELAQLEYLLPRLTRMWTHLSRIRGGIGLRGPGET
;
A
#
# COMPACT_ATOMS: atom_id res chain seq x y z
N MET A 1 14.45 1.21 13.77
CA MET A 1 14.57 0.16 12.75
C MET A 1 14.79 -1.15 13.45
N VAL A 2 13.93 -2.16 13.25
CA VAL A 2 13.98 -3.44 13.98
C VAL A 2 14.61 -4.58 13.17
N GLY A 3 14.81 -4.38 11.86
CA GLY A 3 15.47 -5.34 10.99
C GLY A 3 15.53 -4.86 9.53
N ARG A 4 16.31 -5.55 8.71
CA ARG A 4 16.33 -5.42 7.24
C ARG A 4 16.42 -6.81 6.65
N THR A 5 15.72 -7.04 5.55
CA THR A 5 15.83 -8.28 4.80
C THR A 5 15.77 -7.99 3.30
N TYR A 6 16.21 -8.95 2.50
CA TYR A 6 16.22 -8.85 1.04
C TYR A 6 15.84 -10.21 0.44
N GLN A 7 15.34 -10.17 -0.80
CA GLN A 7 15.11 -11.35 -1.61
C GLN A 7 15.60 -11.05 -3.02
N ARG A 8 16.43 -11.94 -3.57
CA ARG A 8 16.77 -11.88 -5.00
C ARG A 8 15.66 -12.58 -5.77
N LEU A 9 15.07 -11.89 -6.73
CA LEU A 9 14.06 -12.40 -7.65
C LEU A 9 14.49 -12.05 -9.08
N ASP A 10 14.15 -12.90 -10.05
CA ASP A 10 14.34 -12.57 -11.47
C ASP A 10 13.36 -11.47 -11.91
N ALA A 11 12.15 -11.48 -11.36
CA ALA A 11 11.16 -10.42 -11.47
C ALA A 11 10.28 -10.37 -10.20
N PRO A 12 9.79 -9.19 -9.78
CA PRO A 12 8.84 -9.08 -8.68
C PRO A 12 7.56 -9.86 -8.96
N THR A 13 6.98 -10.46 -7.93
CA THR A 13 5.69 -11.17 -8.13
C THR A 13 4.56 -10.15 -8.34
N PRO A 14 3.65 -10.36 -9.31
CA PRO A 14 2.55 -9.42 -9.55
C PRO A 14 1.62 -9.26 -8.34
N ASN A 15 1.57 -10.25 -7.46
CA ASN A 15 0.65 -10.29 -6.34
C ASN A 15 1.23 -9.71 -5.04
N LEU A 16 2.47 -10.08 -4.68
CA LEU A 16 3.06 -9.77 -3.38
C LEU A 16 4.38 -9.03 -3.48
N TYR A 17 4.87 -8.71 -4.68
CA TYR A 17 6.22 -8.19 -4.95
C TYR A 17 7.36 -9.17 -4.57
N LEU A 18 7.24 -9.84 -3.44
CA LEU A 18 8.07 -10.91 -2.91
C LEU A 18 7.50 -12.29 -3.27
N GLY A 19 8.32 -13.34 -3.14
CA GLY A 19 7.86 -14.72 -3.18
C GLY A 19 7.10 -15.11 -1.89
N GLN A 20 6.14 -16.05 -1.99
CA GLN A 20 5.30 -16.45 -0.86
C GLN A 20 6.11 -16.89 0.37
N GLY A 21 7.15 -17.72 0.20
CA GLY A 21 7.98 -18.17 1.31
C GLY A 21 8.64 -17.01 2.08
N LYS A 22 9.00 -15.92 1.38
CA LYS A 22 9.58 -14.74 2.02
C LYS A 22 8.55 -13.94 2.81
N VAL A 23 7.31 -13.92 2.34
CA VAL A 23 6.20 -13.24 3.04
C VAL A 23 5.89 -13.95 4.35
N GLU A 24 5.87 -15.28 4.37
CA GLU A 24 5.68 -16.06 5.61
C GLU A 24 6.85 -15.88 6.59
N GLU A 25 8.09 -15.89 6.10
CA GLU A 25 9.27 -15.57 6.91
C GLU A 25 9.16 -14.18 7.54
N LEU A 26 8.82 -13.17 6.72
CA LEU A 26 8.63 -11.79 7.16
C LEU A 26 7.55 -11.68 8.23
N LYS A 27 6.42 -12.38 8.08
CA LYS A 27 5.33 -12.35 9.05
C LYS A 27 5.78 -12.78 10.44
N GLY A 28 6.59 -13.85 10.53
CA GLY A 28 7.19 -14.28 11.79
C GLY A 28 8.12 -13.22 12.39
N VAL A 29 9.02 -12.68 11.57
CA VAL A 29 9.96 -11.63 12.01
C VAL A 29 9.22 -10.38 12.53
N LEU A 30 8.14 -9.98 11.87
CA LEU A 30 7.35 -8.81 12.27
C LEU A 30 6.62 -9.03 13.59
N HIS A 31 6.04 -10.22 13.76
CA HIS A 31 5.40 -10.63 15.00
C HIS A 31 6.39 -10.62 16.17
N ASP A 32 7.53 -11.28 16.01
CA ASP A 32 8.53 -11.43 17.07
C ASP A 32 9.19 -10.10 17.44
N ALA A 33 9.36 -9.21 16.46
CA ALA A 33 9.90 -7.87 16.69
C ALA A 33 8.85 -6.85 17.18
N GLY A 34 7.56 -7.21 17.22
CA GLY A 34 6.47 -6.26 17.52
C GLY A 34 6.40 -5.09 16.52
N ALA A 35 6.77 -5.34 15.27
CA ALA A 35 6.84 -4.31 14.24
C ALA A 35 5.43 -3.94 13.74
N THR A 36 5.16 -2.65 13.56
CA THR A 36 3.85 -2.14 13.11
C THR A 36 3.86 -1.62 11.66
N LEU A 37 5.05 -1.52 11.06
CA LEU A 37 5.27 -0.94 9.74
C LEU A 37 6.37 -1.71 9.01
N VAL A 38 6.13 -2.03 7.74
CA VAL A 38 7.14 -2.53 6.80
C VAL A 38 7.37 -1.51 5.69
N LEU A 39 8.64 -1.20 5.46
CA LEU A 39 9.06 -0.30 4.38
C LEU A 39 9.65 -1.10 3.23
N PHE A 40 9.10 -0.91 2.04
CA PHE A 40 9.62 -1.44 0.80
C PHE A 40 10.45 -0.38 0.10
N ASP A 41 11.65 -0.77 -0.32
CA ASP A 41 12.58 0.15 -0.98
C ASP A 41 12.22 0.40 -2.45
N GLU A 42 11.14 -0.18 -2.97
CA GLU A 42 10.69 0.08 -4.34
C GLU A 42 9.19 0.37 -4.35
N PRO A 43 8.68 1.11 -5.34
CA PRO A 43 7.25 1.38 -5.47
C PRO A 43 6.45 0.08 -5.60
N LEU A 44 5.32 0.02 -4.89
CA LEU A 44 4.40 -1.10 -4.98
C LEU A 44 3.20 -0.69 -5.83
N SER A 45 2.73 -1.59 -6.69
CA SER A 45 1.40 -1.41 -7.29
C SER A 45 0.31 -1.46 -6.20
N PRO A 46 -0.87 -0.86 -6.42
CA PRO A 46 -1.92 -0.88 -5.41
C PRO A 46 -2.41 -2.30 -5.04
N VAL A 47 -2.31 -3.27 -5.96
CA VAL A 47 -2.61 -4.69 -5.65
C VAL A 47 -1.58 -5.25 -4.69
N GLN A 48 -0.29 -5.07 -5.00
CA GLN A 48 0.80 -5.57 -4.18
C GLN A 48 0.74 -5.01 -2.76
N GLY A 49 0.56 -3.69 -2.61
CA GLY A 49 0.41 -3.05 -1.29
C GLY A 49 -0.74 -3.66 -0.50
N THR A 50 -1.95 -3.70 -1.09
CA THR A 50 -3.14 -4.27 -0.43
C THR A 50 -2.94 -5.73 0.00
N ASN A 51 -2.32 -6.55 -0.85
CA ASN A 51 -2.16 -7.97 -0.57
C ASN A 51 -1.03 -8.23 0.43
N LEU A 52 0.03 -7.41 0.42
CA LEU A 52 1.07 -7.44 1.45
C LEU A 52 0.53 -7.03 2.82
N GLU A 53 -0.27 -5.95 2.91
CA GLU A 53 -0.90 -5.56 4.18
C GLU A 53 -1.77 -6.67 4.75
N LYS A 54 -2.57 -7.33 3.90
CA LYS A 54 -3.39 -8.48 4.31
C LYS A 54 -2.55 -9.67 4.76
N ALA A 55 -1.47 -9.98 4.04
CA ALA A 55 -0.64 -11.15 4.34
C ALA A 55 0.18 -10.94 5.63
N LEU A 56 0.75 -9.75 5.81
CA LEU A 56 1.64 -9.39 6.90
C LEU A 56 0.89 -8.87 8.14
N ALA A 57 -0.38 -8.47 8.01
CA ALA A 57 -1.22 -7.91 9.07
C ALA A 57 -0.64 -6.66 9.77
N VAL A 58 0.18 -5.90 9.04
CA VAL A 58 0.80 -4.64 9.49
C VAL A 58 0.75 -3.62 8.35
N ARG A 59 0.95 -2.34 8.67
CA ARG A 59 0.98 -1.27 7.65
C ARG A 59 2.16 -1.52 6.70
N VAL A 60 1.93 -1.32 5.41
CA VAL A 60 2.98 -1.40 4.39
C VAL A 60 3.14 -0.03 3.75
N MET A 61 4.39 0.44 3.66
CA MET A 61 4.75 1.70 3.03
C MET A 61 5.82 1.43 1.97
N ASP A 62 5.69 2.06 0.80
CA ASP A 62 6.65 1.93 -0.29
C ASP A 62 7.54 3.18 -0.42
N ARG A 63 8.56 3.10 -1.29
CA ARG A 63 9.49 4.21 -1.50
C ARG A 63 8.78 5.50 -1.91
N THR A 64 7.72 5.41 -2.72
CA THR A 64 6.99 6.59 -3.20
C THR A 64 6.29 7.31 -2.05
N GLU A 65 5.60 6.56 -1.18
CA GLU A 65 4.95 7.13 0.01
C GLU A 65 5.96 7.81 0.95
N VAL A 66 7.11 7.17 1.19
CA VAL A 66 8.19 7.77 2.00
C VAL A 66 8.68 9.08 1.40
N ILE A 67 8.89 9.13 0.09
CA ILE A 67 9.34 10.34 -0.61
C ILE A 67 8.30 11.45 -0.46
N LEU A 68 7.01 11.14 -0.66
CA LEU A 68 5.92 12.10 -0.50
C LEU A 68 5.81 12.61 0.93
N ASP A 69 5.95 11.75 1.95
CA ASP A 69 5.96 12.15 3.37
C ASP A 69 7.14 13.07 3.71
N ILE A 70 8.32 12.78 3.16
CA ILE A 70 9.50 13.65 3.30
C ILE A 70 9.25 15.01 2.65
N PHE A 71 8.67 15.04 1.44
CA PHE A 71 8.35 16.29 0.77
C PHE A 71 7.26 17.08 1.51
N ALA A 72 6.23 16.43 2.04
CA ALA A 72 5.20 17.08 2.84
C ALA A 72 5.79 17.75 4.08
N THR A 73 6.74 17.07 4.73
CA THR A 73 7.47 17.62 5.89
C THR A 73 8.35 18.82 5.52
N ARG A 74 8.88 18.86 4.29
CA ARG A 74 9.84 19.89 3.84
C ARG A 74 9.20 21.06 3.09
N ALA A 75 7.99 20.92 2.56
CA ALA A 75 7.32 21.95 1.77
C ALA A 75 7.04 23.23 2.60
N ARG A 76 7.69 24.34 2.24
CA ARG A 76 7.55 25.62 2.96
C ARG A 76 6.66 26.64 2.24
N SER A 77 6.75 26.74 0.91
CA SER A 77 5.93 27.68 0.12
C SER A 77 4.53 27.11 -0.14
N ALA A 78 3.56 28.00 -0.43
CA ALA A 78 2.20 27.61 -0.79
C ALA A 78 2.18 26.74 -2.05
N GLU A 79 2.96 27.11 -3.06
CA GLU A 79 3.11 26.34 -4.30
C GLU A 79 3.67 24.94 -4.05
N ALA A 80 4.75 24.82 -3.26
CA ALA A 80 5.33 23.52 -2.94
C ALA A 80 4.34 22.63 -2.18
N LYS A 81 3.57 23.20 -1.24
CA LYS A 81 2.52 22.47 -0.52
C LYS A 81 1.45 21.96 -1.48
N MET A 82 0.97 22.79 -2.39
CA MET A 82 -0.03 22.38 -3.38
C MET A 82 0.47 21.25 -4.29
N GLN A 83 1.73 21.32 -4.75
CA GLN A 83 2.31 20.27 -5.59
C GLN A 83 2.46 18.94 -4.86
N VAL A 84 2.90 18.98 -3.59
CA VAL A 84 2.99 17.77 -2.77
C VAL A 84 1.62 17.18 -2.49
N GLU A 85 0.63 18.02 -2.18
CA GLU A 85 -0.74 17.58 -1.93
C GLU A 85 -1.35 16.95 -3.19
N LEU A 86 -1.16 17.56 -4.37
CA LEU A 86 -1.57 16.97 -5.63
C LEU A 86 -0.93 15.60 -5.86
N ALA A 87 0.38 15.48 -5.67
CA ALA A 87 1.09 14.20 -5.82
C ALA A 87 0.62 13.14 -4.81
N GLN A 88 0.28 13.54 -3.58
CA GLN A 88 -0.33 12.64 -2.59
C GLN A 88 -1.72 12.18 -3.04
N LEU A 89 -2.56 13.07 -3.57
CA LEU A 89 -3.88 12.71 -4.10
C LEU A 89 -3.77 11.75 -5.29
N GLU A 90 -2.85 11.99 -6.22
CA GLU A 90 -2.61 11.11 -7.37
C GLU A 90 -2.09 9.74 -6.95
N TYR A 91 -1.22 9.67 -5.93
CA TYR A 91 -0.73 8.41 -5.37
C TYR A 91 -1.85 7.63 -4.65
N LEU A 92 -2.73 8.31 -3.92
CA LEU A 92 -3.82 7.71 -3.16
C LEU A 92 -4.99 7.27 -4.03
N LEU A 93 -5.32 8.01 -5.09
CA LEU A 93 -6.47 7.76 -5.96
C LEU A 93 -6.58 6.30 -6.44
N PRO A 94 -5.58 5.68 -7.09
CA PRO A 94 -5.68 4.29 -7.55
C PRO A 94 -5.69 3.26 -6.40
N ARG A 95 -5.28 3.66 -5.19
CA ARG A 95 -5.27 2.81 -3.98
C ARG A 95 -6.63 2.81 -3.29
N LEU A 96 -7.32 3.95 -3.27
CA LEU A 96 -8.66 4.10 -2.70
C LEU A 96 -9.75 3.37 -3.52
N THR A 97 -9.68 3.40 -4.84
CA THR A 97 -10.67 2.75 -5.72
C THR A 97 -10.80 1.25 -5.45
N ARG A 98 -9.72 0.58 -5.01
CA ARG A 98 -9.78 -0.84 -4.66
C ARG A 98 -10.41 -1.11 -3.29
N MET A 99 -10.32 -0.20 -2.32
CA MET A 99 -11.08 -0.28 -1.07
C MET A 99 -12.59 -0.20 -1.31
N TRP A 100 -13.02 0.58 -2.31
CA TRP A 100 -14.44 0.73 -2.65
C TRP A 100 -15.11 -0.60 -3.03
N THR A 101 -14.40 -1.52 -3.70
CA THR A 101 -14.94 -2.86 -4.01
C THR A 101 -15.25 -3.70 -2.76
N HIS A 102 -14.55 -3.45 -1.65
CA HIS A 102 -14.81 -4.09 -0.36
C HIS A 102 -16.01 -3.44 0.35
N LEU A 103 -16.14 -2.12 0.26
CA LEU A 103 -17.26 -1.34 0.83
C LEU A 103 -18.57 -1.57 0.08
N SER A 104 -18.53 -1.72 -1.25
CA SER A 104 -19.72 -2.01 -2.07
C SER A 104 -20.27 -3.41 -1.81
N ARG A 105 -19.41 -4.38 -1.49
CA ARG A 105 -19.82 -5.75 -1.14
C ARG A 105 -20.53 -5.84 0.22
N ILE A 106 -20.19 -4.98 1.18
CA ILE A 106 -20.94 -4.84 2.45
C ILE A 106 -22.35 -4.28 2.20
N ARG A 107 -22.52 -3.42 1.19
CA ARG A 107 -23.83 -2.86 0.81
C ARG A 107 -24.70 -3.82 -0.01
N GLY A 108 -24.11 -4.83 -0.64
CA GLY A 108 -24.75 -5.70 -1.63
C GLY A 108 -25.60 -6.87 -1.09
N GLY A 109 -25.83 -6.95 0.22
CA GLY A 109 -26.70 -7.98 0.83
C GLY A 109 -28.20 -7.68 0.74
N ILE A 110 -28.59 -6.46 0.36
CA ILE A 110 -29.98 -6.07 0.20
C ILE A 110 -30.21 -5.78 -1.29
N GLY A 111 -30.97 -6.67 -1.94
CA GLY A 111 -31.22 -6.65 -3.36
C GLY A 111 -31.72 -5.29 -3.85
N LEU A 112 -30.96 -4.67 -4.74
CA LEU A 112 -31.43 -3.59 -5.59
C LEU A 112 -31.05 -3.93 -7.04
N ARG A 113 -32.03 -4.45 -7.78
CA ARG A 113 -32.03 -4.49 -9.24
C ARG A 113 -32.35 -3.09 -9.77
N GLY A 114 -31.37 -2.47 -10.44
CA GLY A 114 -31.49 -1.43 -11.50
C GLY A 114 -31.87 -0.01 -11.07
N PRO A 115 -31.72 1.02 -11.95
CA PRO A 115 -31.36 0.99 -13.37
C PRO A 115 -30.16 1.89 -13.78
N GLY A 116 -29.63 1.66 -14.99
CA GLY A 116 -29.14 2.75 -15.85
C GLY A 116 -27.67 3.17 -15.73
N GLU A 117 -26.94 2.89 -16.82
CA GLU A 117 -25.74 3.54 -17.37
C GLU A 117 -24.89 4.44 -16.46
N THR A 118 -23.73 3.94 -16.04
CA THR A 118 -22.39 4.56 -16.15
C THR A 118 -21.31 3.53 -15.85
#